data_AF-A0A927T3V0-F1
#
_entry.id   AF-A0A927T3V0-F1
#
_cell.length_a   1.000
_cell.length_b   1.000
_cell.length_c   1.000
_cell.angle_alpha   90.00
_cell.angle_beta   90.00
_cell.angle_gamma   90.00
#
_symmetry.space_group_name_H-M   'P 1'
#
loop_
_entity.id
_entity.type
_entity.pdbx_description
1 polymer ?
#
loop_
_entity_poly.entity_id
_entity_poly.type
_entity_poly.pdbx_seq_one_letter_code
_entity_poly.pdbx_strand_id
1 'polypeptide(L)'
;MIEETELAYSEVNAILDLLEEDFANRIPTNIRDFFKKEMDKEYIPNIRTDIGLDEQELKSETISILTLLQINYLCNTEEEKQDILRELSENDKKRESILREKYNPDNIFKNKNNLEKSESCTALVEYKEVNIIKRILNKILSFFKK
;
A
#
# COMPACT_ATOMS: atom_id res chain seq x y z
N MET A 1 -6.41 -22.46 4.55
CA MET A 1 -6.60 -21.11 3.99
C MET A 1 -5.22 -20.51 3.99
N ILE A 2 -4.73 -20.06 2.84
CA ILE A 2 -3.56 -19.19 2.82
C ILE A 2 -4.05 -17.86 3.34
N GLU A 3 -3.41 -17.31 4.36
CA GLU A 3 -3.77 -15.95 4.81
C GLU A 3 -3.23 -14.95 3.78
N GLU A 4 -4.04 -13.97 3.36
CA GLU A 4 -3.62 -12.95 2.37
C GLU A 4 -2.33 -12.22 2.80
N THR A 5 -2.07 -12.19 4.10
CA THR A 5 -0.85 -11.67 4.74
C THR A 5 0.39 -12.49 4.43
N GLU A 6 0.32 -13.82 4.38
CA GLU A 6 1.47 -14.69 4.07
C GLU A 6 1.93 -14.49 2.63
N LEU A 7 0.99 -14.29 1.69
CA LEU A 7 1.30 -13.94 0.30
C LEU A 7 1.99 -12.57 0.20
N ALA A 8 1.49 -11.59 0.96
CA ALA A 8 2.11 -10.27 1.02
C ALA A 8 3.54 -10.32 1.59
N TYR A 9 3.79 -11.18 2.59
CA TYR A 9 5.14 -11.38 3.11
C TYR A 9 6.06 -12.01 2.08
N SER A 10 5.58 -12.91 1.22
CA SER A 10 6.36 -13.42 0.09
C SER A 10 6.73 -12.29 -0.88
N GLU A 11 5.78 -11.41 -1.25
CA GLU A 11 6.04 -10.25 -2.12
C GLU A 11 7.06 -9.29 -1.48
N VAL A 12 6.89 -8.96 -0.20
CA VAL A 12 7.85 -8.13 0.56
C VAL A 12 9.23 -8.77 0.53
N ASN A 13 9.35 -10.06 0.87
CA ASN A 13 10.64 -10.74 0.87
C ASN A 13 11.30 -10.70 -0.52
N ALA A 14 10.55 -10.96 -1.60
CA ALA A 14 11.05 -10.90 -2.96
C ALA A 14 11.55 -9.49 -3.35
N ILE A 15 10.84 -8.44 -2.92
CA ILE A 15 11.25 -7.05 -3.16
C ILE A 15 12.49 -6.69 -2.34
N LEU A 16 12.57 -7.12 -1.08
CA LEU A 16 13.73 -6.89 -0.23
C LEU A 16 14.99 -7.58 -0.76
N ASP A 17 14.86 -8.77 -1.35
CA ASP A 17 15.97 -9.51 -1.97
C ASP A 17 16.51 -8.82 -3.24
N LEU A 18 15.75 -7.90 -3.84
CA LEU A 18 16.18 -7.08 -4.98
C LEU A 18 16.88 -5.78 -4.56
N LEU A 19 16.75 -5.35 -3.29
CA LEU A 19 17.36 -4.10 -2.82
C LEU A 19 18.88 -4.17 -2.89
N GLU A 20 19.50 -3.02 -3.17
CA GLU A 20 20.94 -2.90 -2.99
C GLU A 20 21.32 -3.15 -1.52
N GLU A 21 22.49 -3.76 -1.31
CA GLU A 21 22.95 -4.21 0.00
C GLU A 21 22.95 -3.08 1.05
N ASP A 22 23.32 -1.87 0.64
CA ASP A 22 23.32 -0.67 1.51
C ASP A 22 21.93 -0.31 2.04
N PHE A 23 20.86 -0.54 1.27
CA PHE A 23 19.48 -0.31 1.71
C PHE A 23 18.95 -1.48 2.51
N ALA A 24 19.20 -2.71 2.04
CA ALA A 24 18.79 -3.93 2.74
C ALA A 24 19.37 -4.00 4.16
N ASN A 25 20.61 -3.55 4.35
CA ASN A 25 21.29 -3.56 5.65
C ASN A 25 20.77 -2.50 6.63
N ARG A 26 20.04 -1.48 6.17
CA ARG A 26 19.37 -0.54 7.08
C ARG A 26 18.16 -1.15 7.77
N ILE A 27 17.57 -2.19 7.17
CA ILE A 27 16.45 -2.93 7.75
C ILE A 27 17.02 -3.96 8.73
N PRO A 28 16.62 -3.92 10.02
CA PRO A 28 17.10 -4.87 11.02
C PRO A 28 16.89 -6.33 10.59
N THR A 29 17.90 -7.16 10.81
CA THR A 29 17.89 -8.57 10.37
C THR A 29 16.69 -9.34 10.92
N ASN A 30 16.30 -9.10 12.18
CA ASN A 30 15.12 -9.74 12.78
C ASN A 30 13.81 -9.40 12.06
N ILE A 31 13.70 -8.23 11.44
CA ILE A 31 12.54 -7.84 10.63
C ILE A 31 12.56 -8.56 9.28
N ARG A 32 13.73 -8.65 8.63
CA ARG A 32 13.88 -9.42 7.38
C ARG A 32 13.60 -10.91 7.60
N ASP A 33 14.15 -11.47 8.68
CA ASP A 33 13.95 -12.87 9.07
C ASP A 33 12.49 -13.17 9.39
N PHE A 34 11.75 -12.20 9.97
CA PHE A 34 10.32 -12.33 10.21
C PHE A 34 9.55 -12.58 8.90
N PHE A 35 9.71 -11.72 7.88
CA PHE A 35 9.03 -11.91 6.60
C PHE A 35 9.46 -13.22 5.93
N LYS A 36 10.76 -13.54 5.97
CA LYS A 36 11.27 -14.80 5.44
C LYS A 36 10.70 -16.02 6.18
N LYS A 37 10.39 -15.93 7.47
CA LYS A 37 9.82 -17.04 8.24
C LYS A 37 8.32 -17.20 7.96
N GLU A 38 7.58 -16.11 7.96
CA GLU A 38 6.11 -16.10 7.89
C GLU A 38 5.56 -16.04 6.44
N MET A 39 6.40 -15.85 5.42
CA MET A 39 5.96 -15.90 4.02
C MET A 39 5.39 -17.25 3.62
N ASP A 40 4.42 -17.22 2.69
CA ASP A 40 3.96 -18.42 2.00
C ASP A 40 5.11 -19.00 1.16
N LYS A 41 5.37 -20.31 1.32
CA LYS A 41 6.50 -21.02 0.70
C LYS A 41 6.21 -21.55 -0.70
N GLU A 42 4.95 -21.66 -1.07
CA GLU A 42 4.50 -22.20 -2.35
C GLU A 42 4.25 -21.08 -3.36
N TYR A 43 3.87 -19.89 -2.87
CA TYR A 43 3.69 -18.70 -3.67
C TYR A 43 5.03 -18.09 -4.05
N ILE A 44 5.26 -17.97 -5.35
CA ILE A 44 6.43 -17.34 -5.95
C ILE A 44 5.98 -16.02 -6.57
N PRO A 45 6.28 -14.87 -5.93
CA PRO A 45 5.93 -13.56 -6.48
C PRO A 45 6.64 -13.29 -7.82
N ASN A 46 5.89 -12.74 -8.78
CA ASN A 46 6.45 -12.30 -10.05
C ASN A 46 6.79 -10.80 -9.98
N ILE A 47 7.96 -10.47 -9.43
CA ILE A 47 8.42 -9.09 -9.30
C ILE A 47 9.22 -8.69 -10.54
N ARG A 48 8.68 -7.73 -11.29
CA ARG A 48 9.29 -7.24 -12.53
C ARG A 48 10.19 -6.03 -12.27
N THR A 49 11.46 -6.14 -12.63
CA THR A 49 12.45 -5.07 -12.46
C THR A 49 12.46 -4.05 -13.59
N ASP A 50 11.72 -4.31 -14.68
CA ASP A 50 11.64 -3.44 -15.85
C ASP A 50 10.48 -2.43 -15.79
N ILE A 51 9.61 -2.55 -14.78
CA ILE A 51 8.50 -1.63 -14.51
C ILE A 51 8.56 -1.11 -13.07
N GLY A 52 7.88 0.00 -12.80
CA GLY A 52 7.81 0.56 -11.45
C GLY A 52 7.02 -0.33 -10.50
N LEU A 53 7.33 -0.32 -9.20
CA LEU A 53 6.60 -1.10 -8.18
C LEU A 53 5.09 -0.76 -8.16
N ASP A 54 4.73 0.43 -8.61
CA ASP A 54 3.36 0.94 -8.70
C ASP A 54 2.58 0.50 -9.94
N GLU A 55 3.29 -0.14 -10.86
CA GLU A 55 2.73 -0.82 -12.02
C GLU A 55 2.70 -2.34 -11.81
N GLN A 56 3.23 -2.81 -10.68
CA GLN A 56 3.16 -4.20 -10.28
C GLN A 56 1.83 -4.47 -9.58
N GLU A 57 1.25 -5.64 -9.84
CA GLU A 57 0.04 -6.11 -9.19
C GLU A 57 0.41 -6.69 -7.81
N LEU A 58 0.60 -5.79 -6.84
CA LEU A 58 0.97 -6.15 -5.46
C LEU A 58 -0.27 -6.22 -4.57
N LYS A 59 -0.20 -7.00 -3.50
CA LYS A 59 -1.21 -6.95 -2.43
C LYS A 59 -1.18 -5.61 -1.72
N SER A 60 -2.34 -5.17 -1.25
CA SER A 60 -2.46 -3.90 -0.51
C SER A 60 -1.65 -3.90 0.80
N GLU A 61 -1.53 -5.07 1.40
CA GLU A 61 -0.73 -5.37 2.58
C GLU A 61 0.76 -5.20 2.29
N THR A 62 1.24 -5.68 1.14
CA THR A 62 2.63 -5.51 0.68
C THR A 62 2.98 -4.03 0.61
N ILE A 63 2.10 -3.23 -0.01
CA ILE A 63 2.30 -1.79 -0.17
C ILE A 63 2.33 -1.09 1.19
N SER A 64 1.46 -1.51 2.11
CA SER A 64 1.42 -1.00 3.48
C SER A 64 2.71 -1.31 4.25
N ILE A 65 3.22 -2.54 4.14
CA ILE A 65 4.46 -2.97 4.78
C ILE A 65 5.67 -2.23 4.20
N LEU A 66 5.78 -2.13 2.87
CA LEU A 66 6.87 -1.40 2.22
C LEU A 66 6.88 0.08 2.63
N THR A 67 5.70 0.70 2.74
CA THR A 67 5.57 2.08 3.23
C THR A 67 6.07 2.21 4.68
N LEU A 68 5.75 1.25 5.54
CA LEU A 68 6.23 1.23 6.92
C LEU A 68 7.74 1.05 7.00
N LEU A 69 8.33 0.16 6.19
CA LEU A 69 9.78 -0.04 6.11
C LEU A 69 10.47 1.23 5.60
N GLN A 70 9.89 1.91 4.61
CA GLN A 70 10.40 3.16 4.09
C GLN A 70 10.51 4.23 5.18
N ILE A 71 9.41 4.46 5.91
CA ILE A 71 9.31 5.46 6.98
C ILE A 71 10.29 5.20 8.13
N ASN A 72 10.49 3.92 8.49
CA ASN A 72 11.28 3.56 9.67
C ASN A 72 12.77 3.36 9.40
N TYR A 73 13.14 2.90 8.20
CA TYR A 73 14.51 2.41 7.95
C TYR A 73 15.18 2.98 6.70
N LEU A 74 14.42 3.40 5.68
CA LEU A 74 15.01 3.73 4.36
C LEU A 74 15.08 5.23 4.07
N CYS A 75 14.23 6.07 4.68
CA CYS A 75 14.34 7.52 4.55
C CYS A 75 15.70 8.03 5.04
N ASN A 76 16.36 8.86 4.22
CA ASN A 76 17.64 9.48 4.55
C ASN A 76 17.48 10.74 5.39
N THR A 77 16.33 11.40 5.28
CA THR A 77 16.04 12.67 5.96
C THR A 77 14.66 12.66 6.61
N GLU A 78 14.49 13.50 7.63
CA GLU A 78 13.16 13.72 8.24
C GLU A 78 12.19 14.36 7.24
N GLU A 79 12.68 15.18 6.30
CA GLU A 79 11.84 15.78 5.25
C GLU A 79 11.20 14.72 4.33
N GLU A 80 11.98 13.73 3.87
CA GLU A 80 11.47 12.61 3.08
C GLU A 80 10.36 11.85 3.82
N LYS A 81 10.57 11.61 5.11
CA LYS A 81 9.59 10.94 5.97
C LYS A 81 8.32 11.78 6.13
N GLN A 82 8.46 13.08 6.40
CA GLN A 82 7.32 13.99 6.54
C GLN A 82 6.52 14.12 5.25
N ASP A 83 7.16 14.06 4.09
CA ASP A 83 6.48 14.03 2.80
C ASP A 83 5.58 12.80 2.64
N ILE A 84 6.11 11.61 2.96
CA ILE A 84 5.33 10.36 2.89
C ILE A 84 4.13 10.44 3.86
N LEU A 85 4.36 10.86 5.11
CA LEU A 85 3.31 11.01 6.11
C LEU A 85 2.23 12.03 5.68
N ARG A 86 2.62 13.11 5.00
CA ARG A 86 1.69 14.10 4.44
C ARG A 86 0.84 13.50 3.34
N GLU A 87 1.44 12.78 2.40
CA GLU A 87 0.71 12.11 1.31
C GLU A 87 -0.30 11.07 1.86
N LEU A 88 0.09 10.30 2.88
CA LEU A 88 -0.82 9.37 3.58
C LEU A 88 -1.99 10.11 4.24
N SER A 89 -1.71 11.20 4.98
CA SER A 89 -2.76 12.00 5.63
C SER A 89 -3.73 12.64 4.64
N GLU A 90 -3.24 13.13 3.50
CA GLU A 90 -4.08 13.68 2.44
C GLU A 90 -4.99 12.63 1.82
N ASN A 91 -4.50 11.40 1.65
CA ASN A 91 -5.32 10.30 1.15
C ASN A 91 -6.42 9.90 2.13
N ASP A 92 -6.11 9.84 3.41
CA ASP A 92 -7.12 9.58 4.43
C ASP A 92 -8.21 10.64 4.44
N LYS A 93 -7.84 11.92 4.35
CA LYS A 93 -8.81 13.02 4.24
C LYS A 93 -9.69 12.90 3.00
N LYS A 94 -9.11 12.54 1.84
CA LYS A 94 -9.87 12.32 0.60
C LYS A 94 -10.86 11.16 0.76
N ARG A 95 -10.40 10.04 1.32
CA ARG A 95 -11.23 8.86 1.60
C ARG A 95 -12.39 9.22 2.54
N GLU A 96 -12.11 9.95 3.62
CA GLU A 96 -13.12 10.43 4.54
C GLU A 96 -14.13 11.37 3.88
N SER A 97 -13.69 12.27 3.00
CA SER A 97 -14.58 13.15 2.25
C SER A 97 -15.53 12.35 1.35
N ILE A 98 -15.01 11.38 0.60
CA ILE A 98 -15.81 10.50 -0.28
C ILE A 98 -16.85 9.73 0.55
N LEU A 99 -16.44 9.17 1.70
CA LEU A 99 -17.35 8.46 2.60
C LEU A 99 -18.41 9.38 3.18
N ARG A 100 -18.02 10.59 3.62
CA ARG A 100 -18.95 11.60 4.12
C ARG A 100 -19.95 11.99 3.05
N GLU A 101 -19.53 12.22 1.81
CA GLU A 101 -20.44 12.56 0.70
C GLU A 101 -21.43 11.42 0.40
N LYS A 102 -20.94 10.17 0.31
CA LYS A 102 -21.76 8.99 -0.03
C LYS A 102 -22.76 8.62 1.06
N TYR A 103 -22.39 8.78 2.33
CA TYR A 103 -23.20 8.36 3.48
C TYR A 103 -23.72 9.54 4.33
N ASN A 104 -23.71 10.78 3.80
CA ASN A 104 -24.19 11.95 4.53
C ASN A 104 -25.67 11.78 4.91
N PRO A 105 -26.04 11.68 6.20
CA PRO A 105 -27.43 11.55 6.62
C PRO A 105 -28.30 12.74 6.19
N ASP A 106 -27.72 13.94 6.05
CA ASP A 106 -28.42 15.12 5.54
C ASP A 106 -28.83 14.98 4.06
N ASN A 107 -28.16 14.12 3.29
CA ASN A 107 -28.51 13.82 1.90
C ASN A 107 -29.55 12.69 1.78
N ILE A 108 -29.69 11.83 2.80
CA ILE A 108 -30.66 10.72 2.83
C ILE A 108 -32.10 11.24 2.78
N PHE A 109 -32.38 12.41 3.37
CA PHE A 109 -33.72 12.99 3.42
C PHE A 109 -34.01 14.02 2.31
N LYS A 110 -33.00 14.43 1.53
CA LYS A 110 -33.17 15.45 0.47
C LYS A 110 -33.72 14.89 -0.85
N ASN A 111 -33.60 13.58 -1.10
CA ASN A 111 -34.03 12.94 -2.35
C ASN A 111 -35.35 12.16 -2.25
N LYS A 112 -36.38 12.76 -1.63
CA LYS A 112 -37.71 12.13 -1.49
C LYS A 112 -38.49 11.93 -2.81
N ASN A 113 -37.97 12.36 -3.95
CA ASN A 113 -38.70 12.34 -5.22
C ASN A 113 -38.34 11.19 -6.18
N ASN A 114 -37.40 10.29 -5.86
CA ASN A 114 -37.08 9.13 -6.70
C ASN A 114 -36.95 7.86 -5.85
N LEU A 115 -38.08 7.23 -5.55
CA LEU A 115 -38.16 5.89 -4.98
C LEU A 115 -38.00 4.85 -6.11
N GLU A 116 -36.77 4.48 -6.45
CA GLU A 116 -36.50 3.21 -7.10
C GLU A 116 -35.34 2.48 -6.39
N LYS A 117 -35.72 1.32 -5.80
CA LYS A 117 -34.91 0.22 -5.26
C LYS A 117 -33.77 0.55 -4.29
N SER A 118 -34.09 0.43 -3.00
CA SER A 118 -33.12 0.08 -1.96
C SER A 118 -32.66 -1.37 -2.13
N GLU A 119 -31.54 -1.59 -2.82
CA GLU A 119 -30.74 -2.80 -2.63
C GLU A 119 -29.67 -2.53 -1.56
N SER A 120 -29.47 -3.54 -0.72
CA SER A 120 -28.85 -3.52 0.60
C SER A 120 -27.52 -2.77 0.69
N CYS A 121 -27.43 -1.93 1.72
CA CYS A 121 -26.21 -1.26 2.18
C CYS A 121 -25.17 -2.26 2.73
N THR A 122 -24.44 -2.94 1.86
CA THR A 122 -23.13 -3.55 2.15
C THR A 122 -22.27 -3.54 0.90
N ALA A 123 -22.17 -2.39 0.23
CA ALA A 123 -21.17 -2.22 -0.82
C ALA A 123 -19.85 -1.81 -0.15
N LEU A 124 -18.97 -2.79 0.11
CA LEU A 124 -17.54 -2.53 0.28
C LEU A 124 -17.11 -1.63 -0.89
N VAL A 125 -16.57 -0.45 -0.57
CA VAL A 125 -16.09 0.46 -1.59
C VAL A 125 -14.84 -0.17 -2.19
N GLU A 126 -14.92 -0.60 -3.44
CA GLU A 126 -13.76 -1.01 -4.22
C GLU A 126 -12.86 0.22 -4.41
N TYR A 127 -11.71 0.21 -3.72
CA TYR A 127 -10.74 1.30 -3.77
C TYR A 127 -9.94 1.17 -5.07
N LYS A 128 -10.08 2.15 -5.96
CA LYS A 128 -9.10 2.31 -7.04
C LYS A 128 -7.83 2.88 -6.42
N GLU A 129 -6.75 2.10 -6.49
CA GLU A 129 -5.42 2.54 -6.08
C GLU A 129 -5.14 3.94 -6.64
N VAL A 130 -4.97 4.88 -5.74
CA VAL A 130 -4.68 6.26 -6.10
C VAL A 130 -3.20 6.32 -6.49
N ASN A 131 -2.86 7.14 -7.49
CA ASN A 131 -1.51 7.43 -8.00
C ASN A 131 -0.45 7.86 -6.95
N ILE A 132 -0.71 7.76 -5.64
CA ILE A 132 0.22 8.01 -4.54
C ILE A 132 1.18 6.84 -4.36
N ILE A 133 0.69 5.60 -4.53
CA ILE A 133 1.54 4.40 -4.55
C ILE A 133 2.60 4.58 -5.65
N LYS A 134 2.21 5.11 -6.82
CA LYS A 134 3.12 5.59 -7.87
C LYS A 134 4.17 6.57 -7.37
N ARG A 135 3.82 7.59 -6.59
CA ARG A 135 4.79 8.60 -6.13
C ARG A 135 5.77 8.08 -5.08
N ILE A 136 5.29 7.31 -4.10
CA ILE A 136 6.12 6.72 -3.05
C ILE A 136 7.09 5.70 -3.66
N LEU A 137 6.62 4.88 -4.58
CA LEU A 137 7.42 3.85 -5.24
C LEU A 137 8.37 4.40 -6.30
N ASN A 138 8.04 5.50 -6.99
CA ASN A 138 8.98 6.18 -7.89
C ASN A 138 10.19 6.77 -7.17
N LYS A 139 10.06 7.18 -5.90
CA LYS A 139 11.21 7.54 -5.05
C LYS A 139 12.04 6.31 -4.69
N ILE A 140 11.39 5.18 -4.40
CA ILE A 140 12.05 3.89 -4.14
C ILE A 140 12.87 3.42 -5.36
N LEU A 141 12.34 3.57 -6.59
CA LEU A 141 13.03 3.23 -7.84
C LEU A 141 14.31 4.03 -8.10
N SER A 142 14.48 5.21 -7.50
CA SER A 142 15.74 5.95 -7.60
C SER A 142 16.92 5.20 -6.96
N PHE A 143 16.64 4.27 -6.05
CA PHE A 143 17.61 3.41 -5.37
C PHE A 143 17.85 2.06 -6.06
N PHE A 144 17.08 1.72 -7.10
CA PHE A 144 17.28 0.50 -7.90
C PHE A 144 17.88 0.80 -9.28
N LYS A 145 18.18 2.08 -9.58
CA LYS A 145 18.83 2.48 -10.82
C LYS A 145 20.33 2.25 -10.69
N LYS A 146 20.79 1.18 -11.34
CA LYS A 146 22.18 1.04 -11.79
C LYS A 146 22.54 2.11 -12.82
#